data_AF-A0A949FHV9-F1
#
_entry.id   AF-A0A949FHV9-F1
#
_cell.length_a   1.000
_cell.length_b   1.000
_cell.length_c   1.000
_cell.angle_alpha   90.00
_cell.angle_beta   90.00
_cell.angle_gamma   90.00
#
_symmetry.space_group_name_H-M   'P 1'
#
loop_
_entity.id
_entity.type
_entity.pdbx_description
1 polymer ?
#
loop_
_entity_poly.entity_id
_entity_poly.type
_entity_poly.pdbx_seq_one_letter_code
_entity_poly.pdbx_strand_id
1 'polypeptide(L)'
;MNQRRIPPSDRWKKSRWLGIACCTILGTATVVTGIAYWSRPPVVASENLKFIQLLRTACSSRNPEYVAGVERALRLRRQETQLNDAEWNHFAEILTMAKKGEWERADAACLRFEQSQSGRRR
;
A
#
# COMPACT_ATOMS: atom_id res chain seq x y z
N MET A 1 -51.60 51.36 3.39
CA MET A 1 -51.46 49.92 3.71
C MET A 1 -50.34 49.34 2.86
N ASN A 2 -49.19 49.05 3.49
CA ASN A 2 -47.94 48.64 2.82
C ASN A 2 -47.82 47.11 2.83
N GLN A 3 -48.00 46.46 1.67
CA GLN A 3 -47.71 45.03 1.53
C GLN A 3 -46.27 44.82 1.07
N ARG A 4 -45.40 44.41 2.00
CA ARG A 4 -44.02 44.01 1.68
C ARG A 4 -44.05 42.60 1.08
N ARG A 5 -43.65 42.46 -0.19
CA ARG A 5 -43.42 41.16 -0.83
C ARG A 5 -42.14 40.55 -0.27
N ILE A 6 -42.22 39.32 0.24
CA ILE A 6 -41.07 38.53 0.71
C ILE A 6 -40.53 37.71 -0.47
N PRO A 7 -39.21 37.71 -0.77
CA PRO A 7 -38.65 36.91 -1.85
C PRO A 7 -38.61 35.40 -1.49
N PRO A 8 -38.79 34.49 -2.46
CA PRO A 8 -38.75 33.05 -2.20
C PRO A 8 -37.32 32.62 -1.84
N SER A 9 -37.19 32.02 -0.66
CA SER A 9 -35.94 31.57 -0.05
C SER A 9 -35.22 30.49 -0.90
N ASP A 10 -33.91 30.65 -1.05
CA ASP A 10 -32.88 29.72 -1.55
C ASP A 10 -32.78 28.38 -0.76
N ARG A 11 -33.91 27.70 -0.54
CA ARG A 11 -33.95 26.44 0.23
C ARG A 11 -33.58 25.20 -0.58
N TRP A 12 -33.56 25.28 -1.92
CA TRP A 12 -33.44 24.10 -2.79
C TRP A 12 -32.00 23.76 -3.23
N LYS A 13 -31.02 24.66 -3.04
CA LYS A 13 -29.61 24.38 -3.41
C LYS A 13 -28.83 23.63 -2.33
N LYS A 14 -29.21 23.76 -1.05
CA LYS A 14 -28.46 23.18 0.09
C LYS A 14 -28.64 21.66 0.22
N SER A 15 -29.75 21.10 -0.28
CA SER A 15 -30.05 19.67 -0.15
C SER A 15 -29.22 18.78 -1.10
N ARG A 16 -28.83 19.29 -2.27
CA ARG A 16 -28.02 18.53 -3.25
C ARG A 16 -26.54 18.40 -2.85
N TRP A 17 -26.01 19.36 -2.10
CA TRP A 17 -24.61 19.35 -1.65
C TRP A 17 -24.36 18.40 -0.47
N LEU A 18 -25.36 18.21 0.40
CA LEU A 18 -25.28 17.27 1.53
C LEU A 18 -25.22 15.80 1.07
N GLY A 19 -25.93 15.45 -0.01
CA GLY A 19 -25.89 14.09 -0.57
C GLY A 19 -24.54 13.74 -1.20
N ILE A 20 -23.94 14.67 -1.95
CA ILE A 20 -22.65 14.46 -2.63
C ILE A 20 -21.51 14.33 -1.61
N ALA A 21 -21.50 15.16 -0.55
CA ALA A 21 -20.49 15.12 0.50
C ALA A 21 -20.51 13.79 1.30
N CYS A 22 -21.69 13.20 1.49
CA CYS A 22 -21.80 11.91 2.20
C CYS A 22 -21.28 10.74 1.34
N CYS A 23 -21.57 10.75 0.03
CA CYS A 23 -21.08 9.73 -0.90
C CYS A 23 -19.56 9.78 -1.10
N THR A 24 -18.94 10.95 -1.11
CA THR A 24 -17.46 11.05 -1.18
C THR A 24 -16.78 10.57 0.09
N ILE A 25 -17.31 10.90 1.27
CA ILE A 25 -16.75 10.42 2.55
C ILE A 25 -16.86 8.90 2.65
N LEU A 26 -18.03 8.33 2.35
CA LEU A 26 -18.23 6.88 2.36
C LEU A 26 -17.35 6.15 1.33
N GLY A 27 -17.22 6.70 0.11
CA GLY A 27 -16.34 6.14 -0.92
C GLY A 27 -14.86 6.12 -0.52
N THR A 28 -14.37 7.20 0.10
CA THR A 28 -12.98 7.26 0.60
C THR A 28 -12.71 6.29 1.76
N ALA A 29 -13.66 6.10 2.68
CA ALA A 29 -13.50 5.21 3.82
C ALA A 29 -13.44 3.72 3.42
N THR A 30 -14.15 3.32 2.36
CA THR A 30 -14.06 1.95 1.81
C THR A 30 -12.72 1.64 1.14
N VAL A 31 -12.09 2.65 0.50
CA VAL A 31 -10.77 2.45 -0.13
C VAL A 31 -9.68 2.27 0.94
N VAL A 32 -9.73 3.04 2.03
CA VAL A 32 -8.72 2.96 3.10
C VAL A 32 -8.82 1.67 3.90
N THR A 33 -10.04 1.18 4.18
CA THR A 33 -10.23 -0.07 4.94
C THR A 33 -9.88 -1.33 4.12
N GLY A 34 -10.07 -1.31 2.80
CA GLY A 34 -9.59 -2.37 1.91
C GLY A 34 -8.07 -2.55 1.93
N ILE A 35 -7.31 -1.45 1.99
CA ILE A 35 -5.84 -1.46 2.09
C ILE A 35 -5.37 -2.05 3.43
N ALA A 36 -6.09 -1.74 4.53
CA ALA A 36 -5.74 -2.21 5.86
C ALA A 36 -6.03 -3.71 6.08
N TYR A 37 -7.10 -4.26 5.49
CA TYR A 37 -7.42 -5.69 5.60
C TYR A 37 -6.44 -6.58 4.82
N TRP A 38 -5.76 -6.02 3.81
CA TRP A 38 -4.64 -6.63 3.08
C TRP A 38 -3.29 -6.52 3.77
N SER A 39 -3.20 -5.88 4.94
CA SER A 39 -1.93 -5.60 5.63
C SER A 39 -1.33 -6.79 6.38
N ARG A 40 -1.77 -8.03 6.12
CA ARG A 40 -1.07 -9.22 6.60
C ARG A 40 -0.01 -9.61 5.57
N PRO A 41 1.28 -9.53 5.91
CA PRO A 41 2.33 -9.97 5.00
C PRO A 41 2.08 -11.43 4.57
N PRO A 42 2.16 -11.73 3.26
CA PRO A 42 1.92 -13.06 2.72
C PRO A 42 2.95 -14.05 3.28
N VAL A 43 2.57 -15.32 3.40
CA VAL A 43 3.55 -16.37 3.69
C VAL A 43 4.42 -16.55 2.45
N VAL A 44 5.73 -16.40 2.62
CA VAL A 44 6.68 -16.53 1.53
C VAL A 44 7.22 -17.95 1.50
N ALA A 45 7.36 -18.53 0.31
CA ALA A 45 8.02 -19.83 0.16
C ALA A 45 9.43 -19.78 0.77
N SER A 46 9.88 -20.86 1.41
CA SER A 46 11.17 -20.90 2.14
C SER A 46 12.36 -20.44 1.28
N GLU A 47 12.33 -20.77 -0.01
CA GLU A 47 13.34 -20.39 -1.00
C GLU A 47 13.37 -18.89 -1.31
N ASN A 48 12.24 -18.21 -1.14
CA ASN A 48 12.06 -16.79 -1.43
C ASN A 48 12.42 -15.90 -0.22
N LEU A 49 12.56 -16.47 0.99
CA LEU A 49 12.94 -15.74 2.20
C LEU A 49 14.28 -15.00 2.07
N LYS A 50 15.23 -15.58 1.33
CA LYS A 50 16.53 -14.95 1.07
C LYS A 50 16.41 -13.58 0.39
N PHE A 51 15.37 -13.37 -0.43
CA PHE A 51 15.16 -12.08 -1.09
C PHE A 51 14.73 -10.98 -0.12
N ILE A 52 14.05 -11.34 0.98
CA ILE A 52 13.73 -10.39 2.05
C ILE A 52 15.02 -9.88 2.68
N GLN A 53 15.97 -10.78 2.97
CA GLN A 53 17.27 -10.43 3.54
C GLN A 53 18.13 -9.60 2.58
N LEU A 54 18.19 -9.98 1.30
CA LEU A 54 18.91 -9.21 0.28
C LEU A 54 18.30 -7.81 0.11
N LEU A 55 16.98 -7.70 0.09
CA LEU A 55 16.29 -6.42 -0.02
C LEU A 55 16.52 -5.54 1.21
N ARG A 56 16.53 -6.13 2.41
CA ARG A 56 16.88 -5.44 3.66
C ARG A 56 18.29 -4.88 3.60
N THR A 57 19.27 -5.68 3.20
CA THR A 57 20.66 -5.23 3.02
C THR A 57 20.75 -4.10 1.99
N ALA A 58 20.02 -4.21 0.88
CA ALA A 58 19.97 -3.16 -0.14
C ALA A 58 19.37 -1.85 0.40
N CYS A 59 18.29 -1.93 1.19
CA CYS A 59 17.65 -0.75 1.81
C CYS A 59 18.53 -0.12 2.90
N SER A 60 19.15 -0.95 3.75
CA SER A 60 20.05 -0.50 4.83
C SER A 60 21.33 0.15 4.28
N SER A 61 21.91 -0.41 3.22
CA SER A 61 23.05 0.19 2.51
C SER A 61 22.68 1.38 1.62
N ARG A 62 21.37 1.68 1.47
CA ARG A 62 20.81 2.72 0.60
C ARG A 62 21.37 2.66 -0.82
N ASN A 63 21.64 1.44 -1.31
CA ASN A 63 22.29 1.21 -2.59
C ASN A 63 21.23 0.88 -3.66
N PRO A 64 20.96 1.79 -4.62
CA PRO A 64 19.95 1.56 -5.66
C PRO A 64 20.34 0.43 -6.63
N GLU A 65 21.63 0.15 -6.84
CA GLU A 65 22.07 -0.95 -7.69
C GLU A 65 21.71 -2.31 -7.11
N TYR A 66 21.82 -2.44 -5.77
CA TYR A 66 21.43 -3.65 -5.07
C TYR A 66 19.91 -3.85 -5.11
N VAL A 67 19.13 -2.78 -4.96
CA VAL A 67 17.66 -2.82 -5.13
C VAL A 67 17.29 -3.27 -6.54
N ALA A 68 17.95 -2.72 -7.57
CA ALA A 68 17.72 -3.11 -8.96
C ALA A 68 18.11 -4.58 -9.22
N GLY A 69 19.19 -5.07 -8.62
CA GLY A 69 19.59 -6.47 -8.68
C GLY A 69 18.55 -7.42 -8.09
N VAL A 70 18.05 -7.10 -6.90
CA VAL A 70 17.00 -7.88 -6.23
C VAL A 70 15.70 -7.85 -7.03
N GLU A 71 15.31 -6.69 -7.56
CA GLU A 71 14.12 -6.57 -8.42
C GLU A 71 14.22 -7.46 -9.66
N ARG A 72 15.37 -7.49 -10.34
CA ARG A 72 15.58 -8.37 -11.50
C ARG A 72 15.40 -9.84 -11.14
N ALA A 73 15.98 -10.28 -10.03
CA ALA A 73 15.86 -11.66 -9.56
C ALA A 73 14.41 -12.04 -9.21
N LEU A 74 13.68 -11.13 -8.55
CA LEU A 74 12.26 -11.33 -8.22
C LEU A 74 11.37 -11.39 -9.47
N ARG A 75 11.64 -10.54 -10.48
CA ARG A 75 10.91 -10.60 -11.76
C ARG A 75 11.13 -11.92 -12.49
N LEU A 76 12.37 -12.44 -12.50
CA LEU A 76 12.66 -13.74 -13.09
C LEU A 76 11.89 -14.85 -12.39
N ARG A 77 11.88 -14.90 -11.05
CA ARG A 77 11.08 -15.87 -10.29
C ARG A 77 9.58 -15.77 -10.54
N ARG A 78 9.07 -14.55 -10.71
CA ARG A 78 7.66 -14.35 -11.08
C ARG A 78 7.37 -14.94 -12.47
N GLN A 79 8.26 -14.73 -13.44
CA GLN A 79 8.12 -15.33 -14.78
C GLN A 79 8.17 -16.85 -14.74
N GLU A 80 8.98 -17.42 -13.83
CA GLU A 80 9.06 -18.87 -13.59
C GLU A 80 7.89 -19.41 -12.75
N THR A 81 6.87 -18.58 -12.42
CA THR A 81 5.73 -18.95 -11.57
C THR A 81 6.13 -19.42 -10.16
N GLN A 82 7.34 -19.08 -9.71
CA GLN A 82 7.90 -19.42 -8.39
C GLN A 82 7.59 -18.34 -7.34
N LEU A 83 6.77 -17.35 -7.69
CA LEU A 83 6.39 -16.24 -6.83
C LEU A 83 4.93 -15.88 -7.08
N ASN A 84 4.09 -16.03 -6.07
CA ASN A 84 2.67 -15.74 -6.20
C ASN A 84 2.41 -14.22 -6.24
N ASP A 85 1.21 -13.82 -6.67
CA ASP A 85 0.87 -12.40 -6.81
C ASP A 85 0.89 -11.62 -5.49
N ALA A 86 0.47 -12.23 -4.38
CA ALA A 86 0.55 -11.61 -3.06
C ALA A 86 2.00 -11.38 -2.61
N GLU A 87 2.88 -12.37 -2.78
CA GLU A 87 4.33 -12.23 -2.51
C GLU A 87 4.92 -11.11 -3.38
N TRP A 88 4.60 -11.11 -4.68
CA TRP A 88 5.06 -10.10 -5.61
C TRP A 88 4.63 -8.71 -5.20
N ASN A 89 3.34 -8.53 -4.89
CA ASN A 89 2.79 -7.23 -4.52
C ASN A 89 3.51 -6.67 -3.29
N HIS A 90 3.79 -7.50 -2.29
CA HIS A 90 4.50 -7.05 -1.10
C HIS A 90 5.96 -6.67 -1.38
N PHE A 91 6.68 -7.45 -2.21
CA PHE A 91 8.02 -7.05 -2.65
C PHE A 91 7.99 -5.77 -3.49
N ALA A 92 7.02 -5.62 -4.39
CA ALA A 92 6.86 -4.46 -5.25
C ALA A 92 6.58 -3.16 -4.46
N GLU A 93 5.81 -3.25 -3.37
CA GLU A 93 5.60 -2.14 -2.44
C GLU A 93 6.93 -1.68 -1.82
N ILE A 94 7.73 -2.62 -1.31
CA ILE A 94 9.03 -2.30 -0.70
C ILE A 94 10.01 -1.74 -1.73
N LEU A 95 10.08 -2.34 -2.92
CA LEU A 95 10.89 -1.84 -4.03
C LEU A 95 10.48 -0.42 -4.43
N THR A 96 9.18 -0.12 -4.42
CA THR A 96 8.67 1.23 -4.72
C THR A 96 9.09 2.23 -3.66
N MET A 97 9.01 1.88 -2.37
CA MET A 97 9.50 2.73 -1.27
C MET A 97 11.00 3.01 -1.42
N ALA A 98 11.80 1.98 -1.68
CA ALA A 98 13.24 2.10 -1.88
C ALA A 98 13.58 3.01 -3.07
N LYS A 99 12.91 2.84 -4.22
CA LYS A 99 13.10 3.68 -5.41
C LYS A 99 12.71 5.15 -5.22
N LYS A 100 11.75 5.43 -4.34
CA LYS A 100 11.37 6.80 -3.96
C LYS A 100 12.37 7.45 -3.00
N GLY A 101 13.41 6.73 -2.57
CA GLY A 101 14.35 7.19 -1.56
C GLY A 101 13.81 7.10 -0.14
N GLU A 102 12.67 6.44 0.08
CA GLU A 102 12.07 6.20 1.40
C GLU A 102 12.79 5.04 2.12
N TRP A 103 14.12 5.10 2.20
CA TRP A 103 15.00 4.00 2.62
C TRP A 103 14.65 3.45 4.00
N GLU A 104 14.39 4.32 4.97
CA GLU A 104 14.05 3.94 6.34
C GLU A 104 12.69 3.24 6.43
N ARG A 105 11.71 3.69 5.63
CA ARG A 105 10.39 3.05 5.55
C ARG A 105 10.48 1.69 4.86
N ALA A 106 11.31 1.58 3.82
CA ALA A 106 11.57 0.32 3.12
C ALA A 106 12.29 -0.70 4.02
N ASP A 107 13.30 -0.28 4.78
CA ASP A 107 14.02 -1.14 5.72
C ASP A 107 13.10 -1.62 6.86
N ALA A 108 12.31 -0.72 7.45
CA ALA A 108 11.31 -1.09 8.45
C ALA A 108 10.25 -2.05 7.90
N ALA A 109 9.85 -1.89 6.64
CA ALA A 109 8.95 -2.83 5.97
C ALA A 109 9.59 -4.21 5.76
N CYS A 110 10.87 -4.27 5.37
CA CYS A 110 11.61 -5.53 5.26
C CYS A 110 11.71 -6.25 6.60
N LEU A 111 12.01 -5.52 7.68
CA LEU A 111 12.10 -6.08 9.03
C LEU A 111 10.76 -6.68 9.49
N ARG A 112 9.66 -5.94 9.32
CA ARG A 112 8.31 -6.46 9.64
C ARG A 112 7.98 -7.69 8.80
N PHE A 113 8.37 -7.67 7.53
CA PHE A 113 8.13 -8.80 6.65
C PHE A 113 8.90 -10.04 7.14
N GLU A 114 10.18 -9.91 7.44
CA GLU A 114 11.01 -10.98 8.01
C GLU A 114 10.42 -11.54 9.32
N GLN A 115 10.07 -10.66 10.26
CA GLN A 115 9.45 -11.04 11.54
C GLN A 115 8.15 -11.84 11.36
N SER A 116 7.32 -11.47 10.39
CA SER A 116 6.08 -12.17 10.10
C SER A 116 6.28 -13.61 9.60
N GLN A 117 7.44 -13.90 9.01
CA GLN A 117 7.81 -15.26 8.60
C GLN A 117 8.38 -16.06 9.78
N SER A 118 9.17 -15.43 10.64
CA SER A 118 9.76 -16.09 11.83
C SER A 118 8.72 -16.47 12.89
N GLY A 119 7.68 -15.65 13.08
CA GLY A 119 6.64 -15.90 14.10
C GLY A 119 5.70 -17.07 13.81
N ARG A 120 5.70 -17.63 12.59
CA ARG A 120 4.82 -18.74 12.16
C ARG A 120 5.48 -20.12 12.18
N ARG A 121 6.76 -20.23 12.59
CA ARG A 121 7.54 -21.48 12.61
C ARG A 121 7.51 -22.26 13.94
N ARG A 122 6.56 -21.98 14.84
CA ARG A 122 6.38 -22.72 16.11
C ARG A 122 5.21 -23.68 16.06
#